data_AF-A0A4Q4L5C7-F1
#
_entry.id   AF-A0A4Q4L5C7-F1
#
_cell.length_a   1.000
_cell.length_b   1.000
_cell.length_c   1.000
_cell.angle_alpha   90.00
_cell.angle_beta   90.00
_cell.angle_gamma   90.00
#
_symmetry.space_group_name_H-M   'P 1'
#
loop_
_entity.id
_entity.type
_entity.pdbx_description
1 polymer ?
#
loop_
_entity_poly.entity_id
_entity_poly.type
_entity_poly.pdbx_seq_one_letter_code
_entity_poly.pdbx_strand_id
1 'polypeptide(L)'
;MAPVLIPGWVTAIQHPDDPHGGVPLSLAVNDKIQLLVDPWRNQSPFDTAGILLEDSQVPVITETIQPGEENKRFTMELPDGVLRNGINRIRLQVTRVTQAPVESPTLKVLYNRPRPAGEIAQSGDNPNLVMTLPDDVLKGIDAARAAAGVDVTLRYIHMRERDVITLDCDSQTKSHTVTAAQAAAGAVVMKLFTNDFWQDNPRFALRFRAIDQLGNSSGPQAIWSAATLVDVHIRKQPELDLQAPKVLEAKELNGRQLNFVRDFYEAAFATVEVSYTGSDTGQTVQVQWLGRNYTYRTAVQTVARPGQILRFQIPRLEVIDNAGAGHAEVTYTVRRPGTTVEIPSRDLDLTVTGQKYLLGEPSLNSDNTNLRAYYPALIDGSYTVRMALHGVVVRYGEEVLIKDPDYTNLPIPAAWILENRGREVIFNYTLNRTGASEPLVFSWCRRVRL
;
A
#
# COMPACT_ATOMS: atom_id res chain seq x y z
N MET A 1 -21.71 -4.52 63.34
CA MET A 1 -20.78 -5.47 62.71
C MET A 1 -20.59 -5.03 61.27
N ALA A 2 -19.36 -4.99 60.78
CA ALA A 2 -19.07 -4.62 59.39
C ALA A 2 -19.26 -5.82 58.45
N PRO A 3 -19.55 -5.61 57.15
CA PRO A 3 -19.42 -6.67 56.15
C PRO A 3 -17.96 -7.10 56.00
N VAL A 4 -17.74 -8.23 55.31
CA VAL A 4 -16.39 -8.65 54.91
C VAL A 4 -15.73 -7.63 53.98
N LEU A 5 -14.39 -7.61 53.97
CA LEU A 5 -13.59 -6.84 53.03
C LEU A 5 -12.98 -7.78 51.99
N ILE A 6 -12.92 -7.32 50.73
CA ILE A 6 -12.30 -8.07 49.63
C ILE A 6 -11.07 -7.29 49.16
N PRO A 7 -9.85 -7.70 49.56
CA PRO A 7 -8.62 -7.03 49.11
C PRO A 7 -8.49 -7.03 47.59
N GLY A 8 -8.15 -5.89 47.01
CA GLY A 8 -7.92 -5.76 45.57
C GLY A 8 -9.17 -5.72 44.70
N TRP A 9 -10.38 -5.68 45.30
CA TRP A 9 -11.61 -5.46 44.54
C TRP A 9 -11.59 -4.10 43.81
N VAL A 10 -12.36 -3.98 42.73
CA VAL A 10 -12.47 -2.78 41.91
C VAL A 10 -13.59 -1.90 42.44
N THR A 11 -13.34 -0.61 42.58
CA THR A 11 -14.33 0.39 43.01
C THR A 11 -14.85 1.18 41.80
N ALA A 12 -15.87 2.02 42.02
CA ALA A 12 -16.49 2.86 40.98
C ALA A 12 -17.11 2.06 39.81
N ILE A 13 -17.69 0.90 40.12
CA ILE A 13 -18.42 0.05 39.17
C ILE A 13 -19.69 0.77 38.70
N GLN A 14 -19.89 0.84 37.38
CA GLN A 14 -21.08 1.43 36.78
C GLN A 14 -22.03 0.31 36.39
N HIS A 15 -23.07 0.11 37.20
CA HIS A 15 -24.08 -0.93 36.98
C HIS A 15 -25.44 -0.49 37.55
N PRO A 16 -26.58 -0.82 36.90
CA PRO A 16 -27.91 -0.41 37.36
C PRO A 16 -28.22 -0.79 38.82
N ASP A 17 -27.72 -1.94 39.28
CA ASP A 17 -27.92 -2.43 40.66
C ASP A 17 -26.99 -1.79 41.72
N ASP A 18 -26.13 -0.85 41.32
CA ASP A 18 -25.23 -0.09 42.20
C ASP A 18 -24.46 -0.97 43.21
N PRO A 19 -23.60 -1.90 42.74
CA PRO A 19 -22.78 -2.72 43.62
C PRO A 19 -21.74 -1.87 44.35
N HIS A 20 -21.37 -2.28 45.56
CA HIS A 20 -20.35 -1.57 46.33
C HIS A 20 -18.95 -1.69 45.71
N GLY A 21 -18.73 -2.73 44.90
CA GLY A 21 -17.49 -2.95 44.16
C GLY A 21 -17.59 -4.18 43.26
N GLY A 22 -16.49 -4.52 42.60
CA GLY A 22 -16.39 -5.63 41.67
C GLY A 22 -15.22 -6.54 42.02
N VAL A 23 -15.35 -7.83 41.77
CA VAL A 23 -14.35 -8.85 42.13
C VAL A 23 -13.73 -9.41 40.85
N PRO A 24 -12.53 -8.95 40.46
CA PRO A 24 -11.83 -9.46 39.28
C PRO A 24 -11.48 -10.94 39.42
N LEU A 25 -11.39 -11.65 38.29
CA LEU A 25 -10.96 -13.05 38.27
C LEU A 25 -9.52 -13.24 38.76
N SER A 26 -8.68 -12.20 38.67
CA SER A 26 -7.31 -12.23 39.19
C SER A 26 -7.22 -12.34 40.71
N LEU A 27 -8.31 -12.11 41.45
CA LEU A 27 -8.36 -12.32 42.90
C LEU A 27 -8.63 -13.77 43.29
N ALA A 28 -9.06 -14.62 42.35
CA ALA A 28 -9.21 -16.05 42.58
C ALA A 28 -7.85 -16.73 42.44
N VAL A 29 -7.19 -17.00 43.57
CA VAL A 29 -5.91 -17.74 43.63
C VAL A 29 -6.21 -19.15 44.12
N ASN A 30 -5.84 -20.16 43.34
CA ASN A 30 -6.23 -21.56 43.60
C ASN A 30 -7.74 -21.73 43.80
N ASP A 31 -8.53 -21.09 42.93
CA ASP A 31 -10.01 -21.09 42.94
C ASP A 31 -10.64 -20.55 44.24
N LYS A 32 -9.89 -19.70 44.98
CA LYS A 32 -10.33 -19.10 46.23
C LYS A 32 -10.09 -17.59 46.24
N ILE A 33 -11.05 -16.88 46.82
CA ILE A 33 -11.05 -15.43 46.98
C ILE A 33 -10.88 -15.14 48.45
N GLN A 34 -9.84 -14.38 48.75
CA GLN A 34 -9.54 -13.97 50.11
C GLN A 34 -10.57 -12.96 50.62
N LEU A 35 -11.22 -13.27 51.74
CA LEU A 35 -12.07 -12.35 52.48
C LEU A 35 -11.38 -11.98 53.80
N LEU A 36 -11.37 -10.70 54.16
CA LEU A 36 -10.92 -10.25 55.47
C LEU A 36 -12.12 -9.94 56.36
N VAL A 37 -12.10 -10.48 57.57
CA VAL A 37 -13.13 -10.24 58.58
C VAL A 37 -12.54 -9.43 59.72
N ASP A 38 -13.10 -8.24 59.93
CA ASP A 38 -12.76 -7.43 61.09
C ASP A 38 -13.35 -8.01 62.38
N PRO A 39 -12.61 -7.91 63.51
CA PRO A 39 -13.11 -8.42 64.78
C PRO A 39 -14.39 -7.71 65.19
N TRP A 40 -15.36 -8.48 65.71
CA TRP A 40 -16.58 -7.93 66.28
C TRP A 40 -16.44 -7.66 67.77
N ARG A 41 -17.35 -6.83 68.29
CA ARG A 41 -17.41 -6.52 69.72
C ARG A 41 -17.57 -7.80 70.55
N ASN A 42 -16.70 -7.96 71.55
CA ASN A 42 -16.64 -9.10 72.46
C ASN A 42 -16.44 -10.44 71.72
N GLN A 43 -15.59 -10.46 70.69
CA GLN A 43 -15.19 -11.72 70.04
C GLN A 43 -14.47 -12.61 71.04
N SER A 44 -14.94 -13.86 71.17
CA SER A 44 -14.45 -14.84 72.14
C SER A 44 -14.07 -16.15 71.46
N PRO A 45 -13.28 -17.02 72.12
CA PRO A 45 -13.00 -18.36 71.60
C PRO A 45 -14.27 -19.15 71.34
N PHE A 46 -14.24 -19.96 70.29
CA PHE A 46 -15.34 -20.80 69.82
C PHE A 46 -16.56 -20.05 69.26
N ASP A 47 -16.51 -18.71 69.16
CA ASP A 47 -17.39 -17.99 68.26
C ASP A 47 -17.14 -18.44 66.81
N THR A 48 -18.16 -18.41 65.96
CA THR A 48 -18.03 -18.77 64.54
C THR A 48 -18.38 -17.61 63.63
N ALA A 49 -17.68 -17.52 62.50
CA ALA A 49 -17.99 -16.63 61.39
C ALA A 49 -18.34 -17.48 60.16
N GLY A 50 -19.52 -17.24 59.59
CA GLY A 50 -20.00 -17.89 58.38
C GLY A 50 -20.23 -16.87 57.26
N ILE A 51 -19.97 -17.26 56.01
CA ILE A 51 -20.31 -16.44 54.85
C ILE A 51 -21.59 -16.97 54.23
N LEU A 52 -22.61 -16.12 54.16
CA LEU A 52 -23.87 -16.39 53.47
C LEU A 52 -23.84 -15.74 52.09
N LEU A 53 -24.40 -16.44 51.09
CA LEU A 53 -24.58 -15.91 49.74
C LEU A 53 -26.07 -15.76 49.41
N GLU A 54 -26.39 -14.72 48.64
CA GLU A 54 -27.76 -14.40 48.23
C GLU A 54 -28.71 -14.38 49.41
N ASP A 55 -29.81 -15.12 49.37
CA ASP A 55 -30.79 -15.19 50.45
C ASP A 55 -30.63 -16.46 51.31
N SER A 56 -29.55 -17.24 51.07
CA SER A 56 -29.25 -18.45 51.82
C SER A 56 -29.02 -18.13 53.30
N GLN A 57 -29.53 -19.02 54.15
CA GLN A 57 -29.29 -19.04 55.60
C GLN A 57 -28.22 -20.07 56.00
N VAL A 58 -27.70 -20.83 55.02
CA VAL A 58 -26.63 -21.80 55.21
C VAL A 58 -25.31 -21.17 54.77
N PRO A 59 -24.31 -21.08 55.65
CA PRO A 59 -22.99 -20.60 55.29
C PRO A 59 -22.31 -21.47 54.23
N VAL A 60 -21.71 -20.86 53.21
CA VAL A 60 -20.91 -21.57 52.19
C VAL A 60 -19.51 -21.91 52.70
N ILE A 61 -19.01 -21.13 53.64
CA ILE A 61 -17.78 -21.37 54.40
C ILE A 61 -18.00 -20.92 55.85
N THR A 62 -17.28 -21.53 56.79
CA THR A 62 -17.34 -21.18 58.22
C THR A 62 -15.95 -21.30 58.82
N GLU A 63 -15.63 -20.38 59.72
CA GLU A 63 -14.39 -20.34 60.49
C GLU A 63 -14.73 -20.29 61.99
N THR A 64 -13.97 -21.00 62.83
CA THR A 64 -14.15 -20.99 64.28
C THR A 64 -12.98 -20.26 64.93
N ILE A 65 -13.26 -19.22 65.71
CA ILE A 65 -12.24 -18.46 66.43
C ILE A 65 -11.56 -19.36 67.46
N GLN A 66 -10.25 -19.57 67.32
CA GLN A 66 -9.47 -20.37 68.28
C GLN A 66 -9.01 -19.52 69.47
N PRO A 67 -8.71 -20.15 70.62
CA PRO A 67 -8.04 -19.47 71.73
C PRO A 67 -6.76 -18.76 71.26
N GLY A 68 -6.63 -17.47 71.56
CA GLY A 68 -5.51 -16.61 71.13
C GLY A 68 -5.75 -15.82 69.83
N GLU A 69 -6.84 -16.06 69.11
CA GLU A 69 -7.24 -15.30 67.90
C GLU A 69 -8.25 -14.17 68.18
N GLU A 70 -8.61 -13.98 69.45
CA GLU A 70 -9.64 -13.04 69.85
C GLU A 70 -9.27 -11.60 69.52
N ASN A 71 -10.26 -10.85 69.03
CA ASN A 71 -10.18 -9.44 68.66
C ASN A 71 -9.11 -9.14 67.59
N LYS A 72 -8.75 -10.13 66.77
CA LYS A 72 -7.84 -9.97 65.63
C LYS A 72 -8.60 -10.12 64.32
N ARG A 73 -8.13 -9.41 63.29
CA ARG A 73 -8.59 -9.64 61.92
C ARG A 73 -8.09 -11.01 61.46
N PHE A 74 -8.96 -11.77 60.81
CA PHE A 74 -8.63 -13.07 60.24
C PHE A 74 -9.12 -13.15 58.79
N THR A 75 -8.70 -14.20 58.10
CA THR A 75 -9.00 -14.46 56.69
C THR A 75 -9.98 -15.60 56.57
N MET A 76 -10.90 -15.51 55.62
CA MET A 76 -11.73 -16.62 55.15
C MET A 76 -11.53 -16.80 53.65
N GLU A 77 -11.45 -18.05 53.18
CA GLU A 77 -11.20 -18.37 51.78
C GLU A 77 -12.50 -18.79 51.08
N LEU A 78 -13.10 -17.89 50.30
CA LEU A 78 -14.34 -18.15 49.57
C LEU A 78 -14.04 -18.85 48.24
N PRO A 79 -14.53 -20.08 47.98
CA PRO A 79 -14.39 -20.70 46.67
C PRO A 79 -15.01 -19.80 45.59
N ASP A 80 -14.27 -19.46 44.54
CA ASP A 80 -14.76 -18.52 43.53
C ASP A 80 -15.96 -19.09 42.74
N GLY A 81 -16.02 -20.41 42.58
CA GLY A 81 -17.09 -21.13 41.89
C GLY A 81 -18.46 -21.06 42.56
N VAL A 82 -18.56 -20.54 43.80
CA VAL A 82 -19.87 -20.28 44.42
C VAL A 82 -20.46 -18.93 44.05
N LEU A 83 -19.67 -18.02 43.44
CA LEU A 83 -20.17 -16.76 42.90
C LEU A 83 -20.80 -16.98 41.52
N ARG A 84 -21.95 -16.34 41.29
CA ARG A 84 -22.62 -16.33 39.98
C ARG A 84 -22.10 -15.18 39.12
N ASN A 85 -22.22 -15.32 37.80
CA ASN A 85 -22.05 -14.20 36.88
C ASN A 85 -23.08 -13.10 37.18
N GLY A 86 -22.63 -11.86 37.36
CA GLY A 86 -23.45 -10.70 37.71
C GLY A 86 -23.31 -10.31 39.18
N ILE A 87 -24.40 -9.76 39.73
CA ILE A 87 -24.43 -9.25 41.11
C ILE A 87 -24.56 -10.39 42.10
N ASN A 88 -23.65 -10.42 43.07
CA ASN A 88 -23.64 -11.33 44.20
C ASN A 88 -23.89 -10.56 45.50
N ARG A 89 -24.67 -11.13 46.41
CA ARG A 89 -24.93 -10.58 47.75
C ARG A 89 -24.20 -11.43 48.78
N ILE A 90 -23.22 -10.84 49.47
CA ILE A 90 -22.42 -11.51 50.49
C ILE A 90 -22.81 -10.94 51.86
N ARG A 91 -23.10 -11.81 52.83
CA ARG A 91 -23.34 -11.43 54.23
C ARG A 91 -22.42 -12.23 55.16
N LEU A 92 -21.86 -11.55 56.16
CA LEU A 92 -21.15 -12.20 57.26
C LEU A 92 -22.17 -12.53 58.35
N GLN A 93 -22.22 -13.78 58.78
CA GLN A 93 -22.98 -14.23 59.95
C GLN A 93 -22.01 -14.57 61.07
N VAL A 94 -22.23 -14.02 62.26
CA VAL A 94 -21.46 -14.34 63.46
C VAL A 94 -22.37 -15.03 64.46
N THR A 95 -21.94 -16.18 64.96
CA THR A 95 -22.65 -16.93 66.01
C THR A 95 -21.76 -17.02 67.22
N ARG A 96 -22.16 -16.31 68.30
CA ARG A 96 -21.47 -16.42 69.59
C ARG A 96 -21.95 -17.66 70.33
N VAL A 97 -21.08 -18.23 71.17
CA VAL A 97 -21.43 -19.38 72.01
C VAL A 97 -22.71 -19.07 72.80
N THR A 98 -23.72 -19.95 72.70
CA THR A 98 -25.05 -19.83 73.33
C THR A 98 -25.94 -18.64 72.89
N GLN A 99 -25.61 -17.93 71.81
CA GLN A 99 -26.42 -16.82 71.30
C GLN A 99 -26.96 -17.11 69.90
N ALA A 100 -28.03 -16.40 69.54
CA ALA A 100 -28.55 -16.42 68.17
C ALA A 100 -27.54 -15.77 67.20
N PRO A 101 -27.47 -16.24 65.95
CA PRO A 101 -26.63 -15.64 64.92
C PRO A 101 -27.00 -14.17 64.65
N VAL A 102 -26.00 -13.35 64.33
CA VAL A 102 -26.16 -11.94 63.95
C VAL A 102 -25.50 -11.72 62.60
N GLU A 103 -26.15 -10.99 61.69
CA GLU A 103 -25.65 -10.74 60.33
C GLU A 103 -25.10 -9.32 60.13
N SER A 104 -24.19 -9.17 59.17
CA SER A 104 -23.74 -7.87 58.68
C SER A 104 -24.73 -7.27 57.69
N PRO A 105 -24.62 -5.96 57.36
CA PRO A 105 -25.19 -5.43 56.13
C PRO A 105 -24.75 -6.25 54.91
N THR A 106 -25.58 -6.27 53.87
CA THR A 106 -25.28 -6.99 52.62
C THR A 106 -24.20 -6.28 51.82
N LEU A 107 -23.14 -6.99 51.45
CA LEU A 107 -22.14 -6.54 50.49
C LEU A 107 -22.53 -7.01 49.09
N LYS A 108 -23.07 -6.11 48.28
CA LYS A 108 -23.29 -6.31 46.84
C LYS A 108 -21.98 -6.20 46.06
N VAL A 109 -21.60 -7.22 45.32
CA VAL A 109 -20.41 -7.23 44.46
C VAL A 109 -20.72 -7.70 43.05
N LEU A 110 -20.08 -7.10 42.04
CA LEU A 110 -20.13 -7.58 40.66
C LEU A 110 -19.05 -8.63 40.42
N TYR A 111 -19.41 -9.77 39.83
CA TYR A 111 -18.47 -10.81 39.43
C TYR A 111 -18.75 -11.24 37.99
N ASN A 112 -17.76 -11.16 37.10
CA ASN A 112 -17.92 -11.53 35.70
C ASN A 112 -17.15 -12.80 35.37
N ARG A 113 -17.87 -13.91 35.22
CA ARG A 113 -17.33 -15.18 34.71
C ARG A 113 -18.35 -15.79 33.76
N PRO A 114 -18.01 -16.07 32.50
CA PRO A 114 -16.67 -16.09 31.90
C PRO A 114 -16.15 -14.70 31.49
N ARG A 115 -14.83 -14.60 31.21
CA ARG A 115 -14.19 -13.44 30.57
C ARG A 115 -14.90 -12.99 29.29
N PRO A 116 -14.70 -11.74 28.84
CA PRO A 116 -14.95 -11.38 27.45
C PRO A 116 -14.29 -12.41 26.51
N ALA A 117 -14.97 -12.82 25.44
CA ALA A 117 -14.45 -13.81 24.50
C ALA A 117 -14.07 -15.20 25.09
N GLY A 118 -14.49 -15.52 26.33
CA GLY A 118 -14.36 -16.84 26.93
C GLY A 118 -12.99 -17.17 27.55
N GLU A 119 -12.87 -18.40 28.06
CA GLU A 119 -11.70 -18.90 28.79
C GLU A 119 -10.81 -19.77 27.90
N ILE A 120 -10.14 -19.16 26.91
CA ILE A 120 -9.21 -19.88 26.02
C ILE A 120 -7.83 -20.00 26.69
N ALA A 121 -7.53 -21.21 27.17
CA ALA A 121 -6.31 -21.51 27.91
C ALA A 121 -5.06 -21.61 27.02
N GLN A 122 -5.21 -21.90 25.72
CA GLN A 122 -4.07 -21.93 24.80
C GLN A 122 -3.55 -20.51 24.54
N SER A 123 -2.24 -20.40 24.32
CA SER A 123 -1.61 -19.17 23.82
C SER A 123 -1.89 -18.99 22.32
N GLY A 124 -1.79 -17.75 21.84
CA GLY A 124 -2.02 -17.38 20.44
C GLY A 124 -3.23 -16.48 20.27
N ASP A 125 -3.86 -16.58 19.09
CA ASP A 125 -5.02 -15.76 18.73
C ASP A 125 -6.30 -16.33 19.35
N ASN A 126 -7.16 -15.45 19.85
CA ASN A 126 -8.45 -15.85 20.39
C ASN A 126 -9.46 -16.05 19.24
N PRO A 127 -9.94 -17.28 19.00
CA PRO A 127 -10.89 -17.56 17.92
C PRO A 127 -12.28 -16.92 18.14
N ASN A 128 -12.60 -16.52 19.37
CA ASN A 128 -13.87 -15.87 19.70
C ASN A 128 -13.85 -14.36 19.46
N LEU A 129 -12.72 -13.78 19.06
CA LEU A 129 -12.59 -12.38 18.66
C LEU A 129 -12.64 -12.29 17.13
N VAL A 130 -13.81 -11.95 16.59
CA VAL A 130 -14.05 -11.91 15.14
C VAL A 130 -14.06 -10.47 14.65
N MET A 131 -13.14 -10.15 13.73
CA MET A 131 -13.09 -8.88 13.03
C MET A 131 -13.47 -9.08 11.56
N THR A 132 -14.31 -8.19 11.03
CA THR A 132 -14.74 -8.21 9.63
C THR A 132 -14.55 -6.84 9.00
N LEU A 133 -13.93 -6.83 7.82
CA LEU A 133 -13.70 -5.65 6.99
C LEU A 133 -14.53 -5.75 5.70
N PRO A 134 -14.91 -4.62 5.09
CA PRO A 134 -15.51 -4.60 3.75
C PRO A 134 -14.62 -5.23 2.67
N ASP A 135 -15.22 -5.83 1.64
CA ASP A 135 -14.49 -6.52 0.57
C ASP A 135 -13.55 -5.60 -0.22
N ASP A 136 -13.92 -4.33 -0.40
CA ASP A 136 -13.09 -3.34 -1.08
C ASP A 136 -11.83 -3.00 -0.27
N VAL A 137 -11.93 -2.98 1.06
CA VAL A 137 -10.79 -2.76 1.96
C VAL A 137 -9.78 -3.90 1.90
N LEU A 138 -10.25 -5.15 1.71
CA LEU A 138 -9.37 -6.31 1.53
C LEU A 138 -8.58 -6.26 0.20
N LYS A 139 -9.01 -5.43 -0.76
CA LYS A 139 -8.29 -5.19 -2.03
C LYS A 139 -7.28 -4.05 -1.92
N GLY A 140 -7.28 -3.31 -0.82
CA GLY A 140 -6.39 -2.18 -0.55
C GLY A 140 -7.15 -0.92 -0.15
N ILE A 141 -6.47 -0.05 0.60
CA ILE A 141 -6.98 1.25 1.05
C ILE A 141 -6.12 2.35 0.45
N ASP A 142 -6.72 3.15 -0.43
CA ASP A 142 -6.10 4.38 -0.91
C ASP A 142 -6.51 5.61 -0.08
N ALA A 143 -5.91 6.76 -0.39
CA ALA A 143 -6.20 8.02 0.29
C ALA A 143 -7.69 8.42 0.23
N ALA A 144 -8.36 8.17 -0.90
CA ALA A 144 -9.78 8.52 -1.07
C ALA A 144 -10.67 7.61 -0.22
N ARG A 145 -10.37 6.31 -0.19
CA ARG A 145 -11.09 5.33 0.61
C ARG A 145 -10.93 5.57 2.10
N ALA A 146 -9.70 5.88 2.53
CA ALA A 146 -9.42 6.26 3.92
C ALA A 146 -10.17 7.53 4.34
N ALA A 147 -10.30 8.52 3.44
CA ALA A 147 -11.05 9.74 3.70
C ALA A 147 -12.56 9.51 3.80
N ALA A 148 -13.12 8.58 3.00
CA ALA A 148 -14.53 8.19 3.07
C ALA A 148 -14.88 7.43 4.37
N GLY A 149 -13.87 6.84 5.01
CA GLY A 149 -13.99 6.11 6.27
C GLY A 149 -14.24 4.61 6.07
N VAL A 150 -13.54 3.79 6.85
CA VAL A 150 -13.59 2.33 6.81
C VAL A 150 -14.31 1.81 8.04
N ASP A 151 -15.41 1.08 7.83
CA ASP A 151 -16.15 0.44 8.91
C ASP A 151 -15.51 -0.91 9.28
N VAL A 152 -15.10 -1.05 10.53
CA VAL A 152 -14.54 -2.27 11.10
C VAL A 152 -15.56 -2.87 12.05
N THR A 153 -16.08 -4.06 11.72
CA THR A 153 -17.06 -4.76 12.56
C THR A 153 -16.35 -5.72 13.49
N LEU A 154 -16.58 -5.58 14.79
CA LEU A 154 -15.97 -6.35 15.86
C LEU A 154 -17.05 -7.12 16.63
N ARG A 155 -16.86 -8.44 16.78
CA ARG A 155 -17.80 -9.35 17.46
C ARG A 155 -17.05 -10.28 18.39
N TYR A 156 -17.66 -10.56 19.54
CA TYR A 156 -17.16 -11.58 20.46
C TYR A 156 -18.25 -12.05 21.44
N ILE A 157 -18.11 -13.28 21.95
CA ILE A 157 -19.02 -13.85 22.94
C ILE A 157 -18.83 -13.20 24.31
N HIS A 158 -19.89 -13.17 25.12
CA HIS A 158 -19.89 -12.53 26.45
C HIS A 158 -19.52 -11.04 26.44
N MET A 159 -19.84 -10.35 25.33
CA MET A 159 -19.81 -8.89 25.25
C MET A 159 -20.77 -8.28 26.27
N ARG A 160 -20.26 -7.39 27.11
CA ARG A 160 -21.02 -6.70 28.15
C ARG A 160 -20.96 -5.20 27.93
N GLU A 161 -21.97 -4.50 28.43
CA GLU A 161 -21.89 -3.05 28.54
C GLU A 161 -20.65 -2.68 29.37
N ARG A 162 -19.96 -1.63 28.94
CA ARG A 162 -18.73 -1.08 29.55
C ARG A 162 -17.48 -1.92 29.37
N ASP A 163 -17.53 -3.02 28.61
CA ASP A 163 -16.30 -3.59 28.07
C ASP A 163 -15.56 -2.51 27.26
N VAL A 164 -14.24 -2.47 27.38
CA VAL A 164 -13.36 -1.60 26.60
C VAL A 164 -12.68 -2.44 25.54
N ILE A 165 -13.05 -2.19 24.29
CA ILE A 165 -12.38 -2.74 23.12
C ILE A 165 -11.16 -1.88 22.82
N THR A 166 -10.02 -2.52 22.56
CA THR A 166 -8.83 -1.87 22.00
C THR A 166 -8.57 -2.44 20.61
N LEU A 167 -8.69 -1.61 19.59
CA LEU A 167 -8.34 -1.90 18.20
C LEU A 167 -6.91 -1.41 17.93
N ASP A 168 -6.02 -2.31 17.56
CA ASP A 168 -4.64 -2.08 17.15
C ASP A 168 -4.59 -1.91 15.63
N CYS A 169 -4.13 -0.75 15.19
CA CYS A 169 -3.97 -0.29 13.81
C CYS A 169 -2.48 -0.07 13.56
N ASP A 170 -1.78 -1.15 13.24
CA ASP A 170 -0.34 -1.15 12.99
C ASP A 170 0.45 -0.48 14.12
N SER A 171 0.23 -0.94 15.36
CA SER A 171 0.80 -0.41 16.61
C SER A 171 0.20 0.89 17.14
N GLN A 172 -0.74 1.53 16.44
CA GLN A 172 -1.55 2.61 17.01
C GLN A 172 -2.86 2.07 17.55
N THR A 173 -3.28 2.51 18.74
CA THR A 173 -4.47 1.94 19.39
C THR A 173 -5.63 2.92 19.44
N LYS A 174 -6.84 2.42 19.16
CA LYS A 174 -8.11 3.11 19.42
C LYS A 174 -8.92 2.31 20.40
N SER A 175 -9.54 3.01 21.35
CA SER A 175 -10.40 2.38 22.35
C SER A 175 -11.86 2.74 22.12
N HIS A 176 -12.75 1.79 22.38
CA HIS A 176 -14.19 1.98 22.34
C HIS A 176 -14.84 1.30 23.55
N THR A 177 -15.66 2.05 24.30
CA THR A 177 -16.44 1.49 25.41
C THR A 177 -17.78 1.00 24.88
N VAL A 178 -18.07 -0.29 25.08
CA VAL A 178 -19.28 -0.96 24.62
C VAL A 178 -20.51 -0.36 25.32
N THR A 179 -21.50 0.04 24.53
CA THR A 179 -22.80 0.52 25.01
C THR A 179 -23.78 -0.64 25.23
N ALA A 180 -24.86 -0.40 25.97
CA ALA A 180 -25.89 -1.42 26.22
C ALA A 180 -26.50 -1.96 24.92
N ALA A 181 -26.74 -1.08 23.94
CA ALA A 181 -27.28 -1.46 22.63
C ALA A 181 -26.31 -2.35 21.83
N GLN A 182 -25.01 -2.04 21.88
CA GLN A 182 -23.97 -2.84 21.21
C GLN A 182 -23.80 -4.21 21.87
N ALA A 183 -23.80 -4.25 23.20
CA ALA A 183 -23.77 -5.50 23.95
C ALA A 183 -24.98 -6.40 23.60
N ALA A 184 -26.18 -5.82 23.53
CA ALA A 184 -27.38 -6.54 23.11
C ALA A 184 -27.32 -7.04 21.65
N ALA A 185 -26.68 -6.27 20.76
CA ALA A 185 -26.46 -6.66 19.37
C ALA A 185 -25.31 -7.67 19.17
N GLY A 186 -24.44 -7.84 20.18
CA GLY A 186 -23.23 -8.66 20.09
C GLY A 186 -22.23 -8.16 19.03
N ALA A 187 -22.23 -6.84 18.75
CA ALA A 187 -21.36 -6.24 17.73
C ALA A 187 -21.07 -4.76 17.99
N VAL A 188 -19.87 -4.35 17.61
CA VAL A 188 -19.45 -2.95 17.55
C VAL A 188 -18.93 -2.65 16.15
N VAL A 189 -19.37 -1.54 15.57
CA VAL A 189 -18.78 -1.01 14.32
C VAL A 189 -17.94 0.22 14.68
N MET A 190 -16.64 0.13 14.47
CA MET A 190 -15.70 1.25 14.63
C MET A 190 -15.36 1.82 13.26
N LYS A 191 -15.43 3.14 13.11
CA LYS A 191 -15.06 3.81 11.86
C LYS A 191 -13.63 4.34 11.95
N LEU A 192 -12.79 3.92 11.00
CA LEU A 192 -11.42 4.39 10.80
C LEU A 192 -11.36 5.43 9.68
N PHE A 193 -10.50 6.43 9.82
CA PHE A 193 -10.30 7.50 8.84
C PHE A 193 -8.82 7.64 8.48
N THR A 194 -8.51 8.61 7.60
CA THR A 194 -7.15 8.90 7.12
C THR A 194 -6.09 8.92 8.21
N ASN A 195 -6.34 9.51 9.39
CA ASN A 195 -5.31 9.58 10.44
C ASN A 195 -5.04 8.23 11.13
N ASP A 196 -5.96 7.27 11.06
CA ASP A 196 -5.81 5.95 11.66
C ASP A 196 -4.93 5.04 10.81
N PHE A 197 -4.90 5.30 9.51
CA PHE A 197 -3.90 4.79 8.59
C PHE A 197 -2.75 5.79 8.60
N TRP A 198 -1.71 5.58 9.39
CA TRP A 198 -0.71 6.62 9.64
C TRP A 198 0.54 6.50 8.74
N GLN A 199 0.64 5.40 7.97
CA GLN A 199 1.70 5.16 7.01
C GLN A 199 1.22 4.31 5.84
N ASP A 200 1.94 4.40 4.72
CA ASP A 200 1.82 3.41 3.65
C ASP A 200 2.47 2.12 4.15
N ASN A 201 1.76 1.00 4.08
CA ASN A 201 2.23 -0.29 4.51
C ASN A 201 1.46 -1.39 3.76
N PRO A 202 2.14 -2.22 2.92
CA PRO A 202 1.48 -3.30 2.20
C PRO A 202 0.98 -4.44 3.09
N ARG A 203 1.37 -4.44 4.37
CA ARG A 203 0.94 -5.41 5.40
C ARG A 203 0.49 -4.70 6.67
N PHE A 204 -0.30 -3.63 6.52
CA PHE A 204 -0.87 -2.90 7.64
C PHE A 204 -1.73 -3.86 8.47
N ALA A 205 -1.35 -4.08 9.72
CA ALA A 205 -1.98 -5.09 10.57
C ALA A 205 -3.10 -4.49 11.43
N LEU A 206 -4.28 -5.12 11.38
CA LEU A 206 -5.42 -4.82 12.23
C LEU A 206 -5.72 -6.01 13.14
N ARG A 207 -5.92 -5.77 14.43
CA ARG A 207 -6.39 -6.77 15.41
C ARG A 207 -7.00 -6.08 16.62
N PHE A 208 -7.76 -6.80 17.44
CA PHE A 208 -8.39 -6.20 18.62
C PHE A 208 -8.40 -7.13 19.83
N ARG A 209 -8.66 -6.54 21.00
CA ARG A 209 -8.92 -7.22 22.27
C ARG A 209 -10.02 -6.50 23.06
N ALA A 210 -10.54 -7.13 24.09
CA ALA A 210 -11.50 -6.52 25.02
C ALA A 210 -11.09 -6.72 26.48
N ILE A 211 -11.48 -5.78 27.34
CA ILE A 211 -11.31 -5.85 28.80
C ILE A 211 -12.62 -5.43 29.44
N ASP A 212 -13.14 -6.18 30.40
CA ASP A 212 -14.36 -5.79 31.12
C ASP A 212 -14.10 -4.71 32.18
N GLN A 213 -15.16 -4.17 32.79
CA GLN A 213 -15.03 -3.15 33.84
C GLN A 213 -14.28 -3.62 35.12
N LEU A 214 -14.09 -4.93 35.29
CA LEU A 214 -13.33 -5.51 36.40
C LEU A 214 -11.85 -5.69 36.04
N GLY A 215 -11.45 -5.41 34.80
CA GLY A 215 -10.08 -5.62 34.31
C GLY A 215 -9.83 -7.03 33.75
N ASN A 216 -10.87 -7.85 33.56
CA ASN A 216 -10.72 -9.17 32.97
C ASN A 216 -10.52 -9.05 31.45
N SER A 217 -9.36 -9.50 30.96
CA SER A 217 -9.03 -9.54 29.53
C SER A 217 -9.86 -10.56 28.74
N SER A 218 -9.87 -10.39 27.42
CA SER A 218 -10.54 -11.26 26.44
C SER A 218 -9.90 -12.64 26.27
N GLY A 219 -9.69 -13.36 27.37
CA GLY A 219 -8.98 -14.63 27.44
C GLY A 219 -7.85 -14.58 28.49
N PRO A 220 -7.53 -15.71 29.16
CA PRO A 220 -6.45 -15.78 30.14
C PRO A 220 -5.05 -15.78 29.52
N GLN A 221 -4.92 -16.25 28.28
CA GLN A 221 -3.65 -16.28 27.52
C GLN A 221 -3.84 -15.75 26.09
N ALA A 222 -4.81 -16.27 25.35
CA ALA A 222 -5.19 -15.75 24.04
C ALA A 222 -5.99 -14.45 24.19
N ILE A 223 -5.30 -13.31 24.23
CA ILE A 223 -5.90 -11.99 24.50
C ILE A 223 -6.34 -11.28 23.20
N TRP A 224 -5.62 -11.48 22.10
CA TRP A 224 -5.80 -10.74 20.86
C TRP A 224 -6.53 -11.57 19.80
N SER A 225 -7.28 -10.91 18.92
CA SER A 225 -7.79 -11.53 17.70
C SER A 225 -6.65 -11.87 16.76
N ALA A 226 -6.92 -12.77 15.80
CA ALA A 226 -6.05 -12.93 14.65
C ALA A 226 -5.86 -11.59 13.91
N ALA A 227 -4.65 -11.37 13.40
CA ALA A 227 -4.33 -10.17 12.64
C ALA A 227 -4.88 -10.27 11.21
N THR A 228 -5.63 -9.26 10.79
CA THR A 228 -6.00 -9.07 9.38
C THR A 228 -5.02 -8.10 8.75
N LEU A 229 -4.40 -8.51 7.65
CA LEU A 229 -3.43 -7.70 6.93
C LEU A 229 -4.12 -7.03 5.74
N VAL A 230 -3.95 -5.72 5.62
CA VAL A 230 -4.48 -4.92 4.51
C VAL A 230 -3.36 -4.10 3.87
N ASP A 231 -3.49 -3.87 2.58
CA ASP A 231 -2.57 -3.05 1.82
C ASP A 231 -2.99 -1.57 1.91
N VAL A 232 -2.15 -0.69 2.45
CA VAL A 232 -2.48 0.72 2.70
C VAL A 232 -1.53 1.62 1.91
N HIS A 233 -2.10 2.50 1.09
CA HIS A 233 -1.42 3.47 0.24
C HIS A 233 -2.13 4.85 0.29
N ILE A 234 -1.89 5.60 1.34
CA ILE A 234 -2.61 6.81 1.73
C ILE A 234 -1.82 8.11 1.52
N ARG A 235 -0.49 8.03 1.37
CA ARG A 235 0.29 9.24 1.12
C ARG A 235 -0.07 9.74 -0.27
N LYS A 236 -0.50 11.01 -0.32
CA LYS A 236 -0.76 11.70 -1.58
C LYS A 236 0.56 11.69 -2.36
N GLN A 237 0.60 10.88 -3.43
CA GLN A 237 1.74 10.84 -4.33
C GLN A 237 2.04 12.28 -4.78
N PRO A 238 3.31 12.69 -4.82
CA PRO A 238 3.68 14.03 -5.21
C PRO A 238 3.04 14.39 -6.56
N GLU A 239 2.62 15.63 -6.70
CA GLU A 239 2.18 16.13 -8.00
C GLU A 239 3.33 15.96 -9.01
N LEU A 240 2.98 15.42 -10.18
CA LEU A 240 3.95 15.20 -11.24
C LEU A 240 4.09 16.51 -12.02
N ASP A 241 5.26 17.13 -11.94
CA ASP A 241 5.62 18.24 -12.82
C ASP A 241 6.55 17.71 -13.92
N LEU A 242 5.90 17.31 -15.02
CA LEU A 242 6.53 16.66 -16.16
C LEU A 242 7.11 17.70 -17.12
N GLN A 243 8.35 18.11 -16.87
CA GLN A 243 9.09 19.02 -17.73
C GLN A 243 9.38 18.39 -19.11
N ALA A 244 9.66 19.24 -20.10
CA ALA A 244 10.07 18.75 -21.42
C ALA A 244 11.36 17.90 -21.32
N PRO A 245 11.48 16.82 -22.10
CA PRO A 245 12.71 16.03 -22.11
C PRO A 245 13.89 16.83 -22.68
N LYS A 246 15.10 16.29 -22.57
CA LYS A 246 16.30 16.86 -23.22
C LYS A 246 16.83 15.89 -24.27
N VAL A 247 17.26 16.40 -25.41
CA VAL A 247 18.05 15.63 -26.38
C VAL A 247 19.50 16.05 -26.23
N LEU A 248 20.38 15.13 -25.82
CA LEU A 248 21.76 15.47 -25.44
C LEU A 248 22.61 15.95 -26.62
N GLU A 249 22.28 15.52 -27.83
CA GLU A 249 22.93 15.92 -29.07
C GLU A 249 22.40 17.27 -29.59
N ALA A 250 21.31 17.81 -29.01
CA ALA A 250 20.79 19.13 -29.31
C ALA A 250 21.56 20.21 -28.54
N LYS A 251 22.73 20.60 -29.04
CA LYS A 251 23.63 21.53 -28.33
C LYS A 251 23.37 23.00 -28.63
N GLU A 252 22.50 23.29 -29.59
CA GLU A 252 22.18 24.65 -30.03
C GLU A 252 20.79 25.08 -29.54
N LEU A 253 20.53 26.40 -29.59
CA LEU A 253 19.25 27.01 -29.21
C LEU A 253 18.70 26.53 -27.85
N ASN A 254 19.58 26.43 -26.84
CA ASN A 254 19.24 25.96 -25.49
C ASN A 254 18.59 24.56 -25.46
N GLY A 255 19.13 23.60 -26.23
CA GLY A 255 18.60 22.24 -26.24
C GLY A 255 17.57 21.96 -27.33
N ARG A 256 17.27 22.93 -28.20
CA ARG A 256 16.20 22.85 -29.21
C ARG A 256 16.69 22.67 -30.64
N GLN A 257 18.00 22.66 -30.87
CA GLN A 257 18.56 22.42 -32.19
C GLN A 257 19.69 21.39 -32.14
N LEU A 258 19.50 20.33 -32.93
CA LEU A 258 20.46 19.26 -33.16
C LEU A 258 21.13 19.53 -34.50
N ASN A 259 22.43 19.81 -34.45
CA ASN A 259 23.23 19.98 -35.65
C ASN A 259 23.59 18.61 -36.23
N PHE A 260 22.95 18.23 -37.33
CA PHE A 260 23.08 16.88 -37.88
C PHE A 260 24.54 16.55 -38.25
N VAL A 261 25.23 17.47 -38.92
CA VAL A 261 26.59 17.23 -39.43
C VAL A 261 27.63 17.27 -38.31
N ARG A 262 27.52 18.22 -37.38
CA ARG A 262 28.52 18.40 -36.31
C ARG A 262 28.32 17.45 -35.14
N ASP A 263 27.08 17.29 -34.68
CA ASP A 263 26.80 16.66 -33.39
C ASP A 263 26.27 15.22 -33.51
N PHE A 264 25.79 14.82 -34.70
CA PHE A 264 25.10 13.54 -34.88
C PHE A 264 25.61 12.68 -36.03
N TYR A 265 26.52 13.18 -36.87
CA TYR A 265 26.82 12.55 -38.15
C TYR A 265 27.30 11.10 -38.04
N GLU A 266 28.01 10.71 -36.99
CA GLU A 266 28.44 9.30 -36.77
C GLU A 266 27.60 8.57 -35.69
N ALA A 267 26.64 9.25 -35.06
CA ALA A 267 25.89 8.69 -33.95
C ALA A 267 24.87 7.65 -34.42
N ALA A 268 24.85 6.50 -33.74
CA ALA A 268 23.85 5.45 -33.99
C ALA A 268 22.47 5.78 -33.39
N PHE A 269 22.43 6.66 -32.39
CA PHE A 269 21.23 7.05 -31.67
C PHE A 269 21.33 8.48 -31.16
N ALA A 270 20.18 9.15 -31.03
CA ALA A 270 20.06 10.35 -30.20
C ALA A 270 19.60 9.95 -28.79
N THR A 271 20.18 10.58 -27.78
CA THR A 271 19.91 10.28 -26.38
C THR A 271 18.90 11.26 -25.82
N VAL A 272 17.71 10.75 -25.49
CA VAL A 272 16.67 11.51 -24.78
C VAL A 272 16.83 11.28 -23.29
N GLU A 273 17.10 12.35 -22.54
CA GLU A 273 17.18 12.36 -21.09
C GLU A 273 15.86 12.86 -20.49
N VAL A 274 15.30 12.06 -19.58
CA VAL A 274 14.03 12.34 -18.90
C VAL A 274 14.26 12.41 -17.40
N SER A 275 13.85 13.53 -16.81
CA SER A 275 13.74 13.70 -15.36
C SER A 275 12.58 14.63 -15.04
N TYR A 276 11.91 14.39 -13.93
CA TYR A 276 10.71 15.14 -13.54
C TYR A 276 10.52 15.15 -12.02
N THR A 277 9.85 16.19 -11.53
CA THR A 277 9.49 16.30 -10.12
C THR A 277 8.35 15.32 -9.80
N GLY A 278 8.44 14.65 -8.66
CA GLY A 278 7.49 13.60 -8.27
C GLY A 278 7.82 12.22 -8.85
N SER A 279 9.00 12.07 -9.47
CA SER A 279 9.56 10.76 -9.83
C SER A 279 9.70 9.86 -8.60
N ASP A 280 9.09 8.69 -8.65
CA ASP A 280 9.09 7.70 -7.57
C ASP A 280 9.10 6.26 -8.13
N THR A 281 9.47 5.31 -7.27
CA THR A 281 9.68 3.90 -7.58
C THR A 281 8.42 3.26 -8.20
N GLY A 282 8.62 2.47 -9.26
CA GLY A 282 7.56 1.72 -9.92
C GLY A 282 6.78 2.50 -10.98
N GLN A 283 6.97 3.82 -11.10
CA GLN A 283 6.44 4.58 -12.23
C GLN A 283 7.09 4.11 -13.54
N THR A 284 6.33 4.07 -14.63
CA THR A 284 6.85 3.64 -15.94
C THR A 284 6.83 4.78 -16.94
N VAL A 285 7.87 4.89 -17.76
CA VAL A 285 8.11 6.00 -18.69
C VAL A 285 8.35 5.48 -20.10
N GLN A 286 7.71 6.10 -21.10
CA GLN A 286 7.93 5.86 -22.52
C GLN A 286 8.16 7.19 -23.24
N VAL A 287 9.18 7.26 -24.09
CA VAL A 287 9.45 8.43 -24.93
C VAL A 287 8.79 8.23 -26.29
N GLN A 288 8.24 9.32 -26.83
CA GLN A 288 7.70 9.42 -28.17
C GLN A 288 8.50 10.48 -28.96
N TRP A 289 8.95 10.09 -30.15
CA TRP A 289 9.56 10.97 -31.14
C TRP A 289 8.58 11.11 -32.32
N LEU A 290 7.94 12.25 -32.41
CA LEU A 290 7.10 12.59 -33.55
C LEU A 290 7.98 13.26 -34.62
N GLY A 291 8.35 12.48 -35.63
CA GLY A 291 9.07 13.00 -36.80
C GLY A 291 8.14 13.46 -37.90
N ARG A 292 8.73 13.85 -39.04
CA ARG A 292 8.05 14.33 -40.25
C ARG A 292 6.86 13.47 -40.71
N ASN A 293 7.01 12.15 -40.77
CA ASN A 293 5.98 11.24 -41.31
C ASN A 293 5.75 9.97 -40.46
N TYR A 294 6.41 9.86 -39.31
CA TYR A 294 6.37 8.67 -38.48
C TYR A 294 6.56 9.02 -37.00
N THR A 295 5.84 8.32 -36.14
CA THR A 295 5.96 8.44 -34.69
C THR A 295 6.68 7.22 -34.15
N TYR A 296 7.90 7.41 -33.67
CA TYR A 296 8.66 6.35 -33.00
C TYR A 296 8.38 6.37 -31.50
N ARG A 297 8.13 5.19 -30.91
CA ARG A 297 7.98 5.01 -29.46
C ARG A 297 9.06 4.08 -28.94
N THR A 298 9.69 4.46 -27.84
CA THR A 298 10.73 3.65 -27.22
C THR A 298 10.15 2.45 -26.46
N ALA A 299 11.01 1.52 -26.05
CA ALA A 299 10.67 0.60 -24.98
C ALA A 299 10.36 1.38 -23.68
N VAL A 300 9.48 0.82 -22.86
CA VAL A 300 9.13 1.37 -21.54
C VAL A 300 10.26 1.11 -20.56
N GLN A 301 10.62 2.10 -19.74
CA GLN A 301 11.53 1.95 -18.61
C GLN A 301 10.81 2.21 -17.29
N THR A 302 11.25 1.53 -16.22
CA THR A 302 10.69 1.69 -14.86
C THR A 302 11.63 2.53 -14.00
N VAL A 303 11.06 3.46 -13.23
CA VAL A 303 11.78 4.23 -12.21
C VAL A 303 12.09 3.30 -11.04
N ALA A 304 13.38 3.11 -10.75
CA ALA A 304 13.88 2.26 -9.67
C ALA A 304 14.10 3.00 -8.35
N ARG A 305 14.24 4.34 -8.40
CA ARG A 305 14.42 5.17 -7.21
C ARG A 305 13.93 6.60 -7.44
N PRO A 306 13.51 7.33 -6.38
CA PRO A 306 13.07 8.72 -6.51
C PRO A 306 14.12 9.63 -7.15
N GLY A 307 13.67 10.53 -8.02
CA GLY A 307 14.55 11.49 -8.72
C GLY A 307 15.49 10.87 -9.76
N GLN A 308 15.26 9.62 -10.18
CA GLN A 308 16.08 8.98 -11.20
C GLN A 308 15.98 9.70 -12.55
N ILE A 309 17.14 9.89 -13.19
CA ILE A 309 17.25 10.32 -14.59
C ILE A 309 17.22 9.08 -15.48
N LEU A 310 16.29 9.03 -16.42
CA LEU A 310 16.16 7.97 -17.42
C LEU A 310 16.75 8.42 -18.76
N ARG A 311 17.33 7.48 -19.51
CA ARG A 311 17.90 7.73 -20.83
C ARG A 311 17.34 6.77 -21.85
N PHE A 312 16.83 7.32 -22.93
CA PHE A 312 16.22 6.58 -24.04
C PHE A 312 17.00 6.83 -25.32
N GLN A 313 17.03 5.84 -26.19
CA GLN A 313 17.78 5.87 -27.45
C GLN A 313 16.80 5.98 -28.62
N ILE A 314 16.93 7.04 -29.42
CA ILE A 314 16.18 7.27 -30.65
C ILE A 314 17.04 6.83 -31.83
N PRO A 315 16.61 5.85 -32.66
CA PRO A 315 17.41 5.34 -33.76
C PRO A 315 17.84 6.43 -34.74
N ARG A 316 19.05 6.30 -35.26
CA ARG A 316 19.63 7.21 -36.26
C ARG A 316 18.68 7.56 -37.42
N LEU A 317 17.94 6.58 -37.94
CA LEU A 317 17.04 6.78 -39.07
C LEU A 317 15.89 7.74 -38.74
N GLU A 318 15.43 7.77 -37.49
CA GLU A 318 14.39 8.70 -37.05
C GLU A 318 14.91 10.14 -37.02
N VAL A 319 16.20 10.34 -36.73
CA VAL A 319 16.84 11.67 -36.80
C VAL A 319 17.12 12.07 -38.26
N ILE A 320 17.62 11.13 -39.09
CA ILE A 320 17.89 11.36 -40.51
C ILE A 320 16.63 11.82 -41.25
N ASP A 321 15.49 11.20 -40.99
CA ASP A 321 14.22 11.49 -41.67
C ASP A 321 13.67 12.90 -41.38
N ASN A 322 14.28 13.62 -40.42
CA ASN A 322 13.97 15.00 -40.07
C ASN A 322 15.04 16.00 -40.55
N ALA A 323 16.17 15.52 -41.11
CA ALA A 323 17.26 16.38 -41.53
C ALA A 323 16.81 17.34 -42.65
N GLY A 324 16.89 18.65 -42.37
CA GLY A 324 16.56 19.72 -43.33
C GLY A 324 15.07 19.95 -43.61
N ALA A 325 14.16 19.09 -43.11
CA ALA A 325 12.70 19.25 -43.25
C ALA A 325 12.10 20.19 -42.19
N GLY A 326 12.79 20.31 -41.05
CA GLY A 326 12.35 21.12 -39.91
C GLY A 326 11.36 20.37 -39.01
N HIS A 327 11.72 20.32 -37.73
CA HIS A 327 10.90 19.99 -36.57
C HIS A 327 10.57 18.50 -36.36
N ALA A 328 11.10 17.96 -35.27
CA ALA A 328 10.61 16.79 -34.57
C ALA A 328 10.10 17.24 -33.19
N GLU A 329 9.04 16.61 -32.69
CA GLU A 329 8.53 16.86 -31.35
C GLU A 329 8.88 15.66 -30.46
N VAL A 330 9.50 15.91 -29.31
CA VAL A 330 9.90 14.87 -28.37
C VAL A 330 9.10 15.02 -27.07
N THR A 331 8.36 13.98 -26.73
CA THR A 331 7.53 13.90 -25.53
C THR A 331 7.80 12.60 -24.77
N TYR A 332 7.36 12.53 -23.52
CA TYR A 332 7.25 11.26 -22.80
C TYR A 332 5.98 11.19 -21.99
N THR A 333 5.55 9.98 -21.69
CA THR A 333 4.41 9.71 -20.80
C THR A 333 4.88 9.01 -19.55
N VAL A 334 4.30 9.38 -18.41
CA VAL A 334 4.48 8.67 -17.13
C VAL A 334 3.18 7.95 -16.77
N ARG A 335 3.27 6.66 -16.42
CA ARG A 335 2.18 5.91 -15.78
C ARG A 335 2.55 5.60 -14.34
N ARG A 336 1.58 5.74 -13.44
CA ARG A 336 1.74 5.40 -12.01
C ARG A 336 1.54 3.89 -11.80
N PRO A 337 2.17 3.28 -10.77
CA PRO A 337 1.94 1.87 -10.44
C PRO A 337 0.45 1.54 -10.33
N GLY A 338 0.03 0.41 -10.91
CA GLY A 338 -1.37 -0.05 -10.84
C GLY A 338 -2.36 0.74 -11.71
N THR A 339 -1.91 1.74 -12.48
CA THR A 339 -2.76 2.54 -13.37
C THR A 339 -2.46 2.26 -14.84
N THR A 340 -3.46 2.52 -15.71
CA THR A 340 -3.31 2.49 -17.18
C THR A 340 -3.26 3.89 -17.80
N VAL A 341 -3.43 4.93 -16.99
CA VAL A 341 -3.48 6.33 -17.44
C VAL A 341 -2.08 6.82 -17.76
N GLU A 342 -1.91 7.32 -18.99
CA GLU A 342 -0.69 8.00 -19.43
C GLU A 342 -0.79 9.50 -19.16
N ILE A 343 0.16 10.04 -18.42
CA ILE A 343 0.26 11.46 -18.13
C ILE A 343 1.37 12.03 -19.03
N PRO A 344 1.06 12.91 -19.99
CA PRO A 344 2.04 13.44 -20.93
C PRO A 344 2.92 14.53 -20.30
N SER A 345 4.17 14.60 -20.75
CA SER A 345 5.09 15.69 -20.47
C SER A 345 4.72 16.95 -21.24
N ARG A 346 5.42 18.05 -20.94
CA ARG A 346 5.55 19.16 -21.90
C ARG A 346 6.35 18.71 -23.12
N ASP A 347 6.13 19.40 -24.23
CA ASP A 347 6.73 19.05 -25.51
C ASP A 347 8.11 19.71 -25.67
N LEU A 348 9.04 18.98 -26.27
CA LEU A 348 10.29 19.55 -26.78
C LEU A 348 10.19 19.65 -28.31
N ASP A 349 9.99 20.87 -28.80
CA ASP A 349 10.17 21.19 -30.21
C ASP A 349 11.66 21.18 -30.56
N LEU A 350 12.07 20.22 -31.37
CA LEU A 350 13.46 20.00 -31.78
C LEU A 350 13.63 20.27 -33.27
N THR A 351 14.55 21.16 -33.63
CA THR A 351 14.95 21.37 -35.02
C THR A 351 16.21 20.56 -35.35
N VAL A 352 16.15 19.73 -36.38
CA VAL A 352 17.33 19.06 -36.94
C VAL A 352 17.85 19.87 -38.12
N THR A 353 19.10 20.32 -38.04
CA THR A 353 19.67 21.15 -39.12
C THR A 353 19.77 20.39 -40.43
N GLY A 354 19.71 21.12 -41.55
CA GLY A 354 19.95 20.56 -42.86
C GLY A 354 21.38 20.04 -43.06
N GLN A 355 21.50 19.23 -44.11
CA GLN A 355 22.77 18.82 -44.69
C GLN A 355 23.07 19.71 -45.91
N LYS A 356 24.16 19.42 -46.63
CA LYS A 356 24.55 20.19 -47.83
C LYS A 356 23.43 20.29 -48.87
N TYR A 357 22.73 19.17 -49.11
CA TYR A 357 21.56 19.12 -49.97
C TYR A 357 20.36 18.59 -49.18
N LEU A 358 19.18 19.14 -49.48
CA LEU A 358 17.92 18.56 -49.02
C LEU A 358 17.53 17.45 -49.99
N LEU A 359 17.53 16.22 -49.49
CA LEU A 359 17.18 15.04 -50.27
C LEU A 359 15.82 14.52 -49.80
N GLY A 360 14.83 14.59 -50.69
CA GLY A 360 13.47 14.15 -50.42
C GLY A 360 13.33 12.63 -50.28
N GLU A 361 12.11 12.19 -50.01
CA GLU A 361 11.79 10.77 -49.88
C GLU A 361 11.89 10.07 -51.25
N PRO A 362 12.54 8.89 -51.36
CA PRO A 362 12.59 8.16 -52.62
C PRO A 362 11.22 7.60 -53.00
N SER A 363 10.98 7.43 -54.31
CA SER A 363 9.78 6.74 -54.80
C SER A 363 10.09 5.31 -55.22
N LEU A 364 9.15 4.40 -55.02
CA LEU A 364 9.20 3.03 -55.54
C LEU A 364 8.26 2.88 -56.73
N ASN A 365 8.61 2.00 -57.67
CA ASN A 365 7.66 1.53 -58.69
C ASN A 365 6.60 0.60 -58.08
N SER A 366 5.55 0.29 -58.84
CA SER A 366 4.36 -0.44 -58.36
C SER A 366 4.63 -1.84 -57.81
N ASP A 367 5.69 -2.50 -58.28
CA ASP A 367 6.15 -3.83 -57.88
C ASP A 367 7.28 -3.78 -56.84
N ASN A 368 7.67 -2.58 -56.37
CA ASN A 368 8.76 -2.36 -55.41
C ASN A 368 10.12 -2.95 -55.84
N THR A 369 10.36 -3.11 -57.15
CA THR A 369 11.62 -3.66 -57.70
C THR A 369 12.64 -2.59 -58.07
N ASN A 370 12.25 -1.31 -58.03
CA ASN A 370 13.15 -0.20 -58.34
C ASN A 370 12.88 0.99 -57.43
N LEU A 371 13.95 1.49 -56.81
CA LEU A 371 13.98 2.74 -56.10
C LEU A 371 14.39 3.86 -57.04
N ARG A 372 13.69 4.99 -57.01
CA ARG A 372 14.11 6.21 -57.69
C ARG A 372 14.59 7.24 -56.67
N ALA A 373 15.86 7.61 -56.81
CA ALA A 373 16.53 8.61 -55.98
C ALA A 373 16.52 9.97 -56.70
N TYR A 374 15.98 11.00 -56.06
CA TYR A 374 15.90 12.36 -56.61
C TYR A 374 16.95 13.26 -55.98
N TYR A 375 17.46 14.24 -56.71
CA TYR A 375 18.43 15.18 -56.14
C TYR A 375 18.32 16.54 -56.85
N PRO A 376 18.68 17.64 -56.16
CA PRO A 376 18.74 18.95 -56.79
C PRO A 376 19.91 19.02 -57.79
N ALA A 377 19.99 20.12 -58.54
CA ALA A 377 21.13 20.37 -59.42
C ALA A 377 22.45 20.39 -58.63
N LEU A 378 23.34 19.43 -58.93
CA LEU A 378 24.63 19.23 -58.26
C LEU A 378 25.71 20.07 -58.95
N ILE A 379 25.74 21.37 -58.64
CA ILE A 379 26.57 22.36 -59.36
C ILE A 379 28.05 22.36 -58.97
N ASP A 380 28.41 21.66 -57.89
CA ASP A 380 29.73 21.73 -57.27
C ASP A 380 30.60 20.50 -57.52
N GLY A 381 30.19 19.55 -58.37
CA GLY A 381 31.05 18.46 -58.80
C GLY A 381 30.29 17.20 -59.17
N SER A 382 31.02 16.11 -59.36
CA SER A 382 30.45 14.81 -59.64
C SER A 382 30.12 14.06 -58.35
N TYR A 383 29.03 13.29 -58.38
CA TYR A 383 28.50 12.57 -57.23
C TYR A 383 28.15 11.13 -57.61
N THR A 384 28.28 10.22 -56.64
CA THR A 384 27.66 8.90 -56.68
C THR A 384 26.42 8.87 -55.81
N VAL A 385 25.46 8.02 -56.16
CA VAL A 385 24.28 7.72 -55.37
C VAL A 385 24.27 6.24 -55.02
N ARG A 386 23.83 5.93 -53.79
CA ARG A 386 23.72 4.56 -53.30
C ARG A 386 22.41 4.38 -52.53
N MET A 387 21.67 3.32 -52.82
CA MET A 387 20.49 2.95 -52.03
C MET A 387 20.91 2.29 -50.71
N ALA A 388 20.11 2.49 -49.68
CA ALA A 388 20.21 1.81 -48.40
C ALA A 388 18.83 1.22 -48.05
N LEU A 389 18.83 -0.10 -47.85
CA LEU A 389 17.65 -0.94 -47.67
C LEU A 389 17.66 -1.47 -46.25
N HIS A 390 16.78 -0.97 -45.39
CA HIS A 390 16.70 -1.35 -43.98
C HIS A 390 15.54 -2.33 -43.79
N GLY A 391 15.88 -3.61 -43.70
CA GLY A 391 14.94 -4.70 -43.45
C GLY A 391 15.47 -5.61 -42.35
N VAL A 392 15.29 -6.93 -42.49
CA VAL A 392 15.87 -7.94 -41.58
C VAL A 392 17.39 -7.74 -41.42
N VAL A 393 18.07 -7.50 -42.55
CA VAL A 393 19.47 -7.06 -42.59
C VAL A 393 19.55 -5.80 -43.43
N VAL A 394 20.33 -4.82 -42.95
CA VAL A 394 20.61 -3.60 -43.72
C VAL A 394 21.48 -3.95 -44.92
N ARG A 395 21.05 -3.59 -46.13
CA ARG A 395 21.82 -3.79 -47.36
C ARG A 395 22.05 -2.45 -48.06
N TYR A 396 23.29 -2.23 -48.46
CA TYR A 396 23.68 -1.08 -49.27
C TYR A 396 23.85 -1.54 -50.72
N GLY A 397 23.31 -0.77 -51.66
CA GLY A 397 23.55 -0.99 -53.09
C GLY A 397 24.98 -0.62 -53.50
N GLU A 398 25.28 -0.79 -54.78
CA GLU A 398 26.52 -0.25 -55.36
C GLU A 398 26.47 1.28 -55.42
N GLU A 399 27.63 1.92 -55.42
CA GLU A 399 27.72 3.34 -55.73
C GLU A 399 27.60 3.57 -57.24
N VAL A 400 26.56 4.28 -57.64
CA VAL A 400 26.26 4.56 -59.05
C VAL A 400 26.62 6.01 -59.34
N LEU A 401 27.50 6.26 -60.32
CA LEU A 401 27.81 7.60 -60.79
C LEU A 401 26.55 8.26 -61.37
N ILE A 402 26.23 9.46 -60.92
CA ILE A 402 25.11 10.26 -61.43
C ILE A 402 25.42 10.74 -62.84
N LYS A 403 24.50 10.46 -63.77
CA LYS A 403 24.59 10.86 -65.19
C LYS A 403 23.38 11.69 -65.65
N ASP A 404 22.22 11.38 -65.10
CA ASP A 404 20.98 12.11 -65.32
C ASP A 404 20.87 13.22 -64.26
N PRO A 405 20.48 14.46 -64.62
CA PRO A 405 20.43 15.56 -63.67
C PRO A 405 19.26 15.48 -62.67
N ASP A 406 18.21 14.71 -62.96
CA ASP A 406 16.95 14.75 -62.19
C ASP A 406 16.81 13.59 -61.21
N TYR A 407 17.19 12.37 -61.63
CA TYR A 407 17.07 11.19 -60.79
C TYR A 407 17.94 10.00 -61.24
N THR A 408 18.19 9.07 -60.32
CA THR A 408 18.78 7.77 -60.63
C THR A 408 17.82 6.64 -60.28
N ASN A 409 17.64 5.69 -61.22
CA ASN A 409 16.97 4.43 -60.94
C ASN A 409 17.95 3.42 -60.33
N LEU A 410 17.53 2.79 -59.24
CA LEU A 410 18.30 1.89 -58.41
C LEU A 410 17.52 0.58 -58.25
N PRO A 411 17.87 -0.48 -59.02
CA PRO A 411 17.19 -1.77 -58.95
C PRO A 411 17.35 -2.42 -57.57
N ILE A 412 16.22 -2.79 -56.96
CA ILE A 412 16.20 -3.45 -55.66
C ILE A 412 16.42 -4.96 -55.87
N PRO A 413 17.37 -5.58 -55.16
CA PRO A 413 17.63 -7.01 -55.31
C PRO A 413 16.40 -7.86 -54.98
N ALA A 414 15.95 -8.71 -55.91
CA ALA A 414 14.78 -9.58 -55.73
C ALA A 414 14.89 -10.49 -54.50
N ALA A 415 16.12 -10.95 -54.19
CA ALA A 415 16.38 -11.76 -52.99
C ALA A 415 16.10 -10.99 -51.68
N TRP A 416 16.35 -9.67 -51.65
CA TRP A 416 16.07 -8.85 -50.47
C TRP A 416 14.56 -8.58 -50.32
N ILE A 417 13.84 -8.37 -51.43
CA ILE A 417 12.37 -8.26 -51.40
C ILE A 417 11.75 -9.54 -50.85
N LEU A 418 12.21 -10.70 -51.32
CA LEU A 418 11.73 -12.01 -50.85
C LEU A 418 11.99 -12.22 -49.35
N GLU A 419 13.18 -11.86 -48.86
CA GLU A 419 13.56 -11.94 -47.44
C GLU A 419 12.65 -11.09 -46.53
N ASN A 420 12.15 -9.96 -47.05
CA ASN A 420 11.40 -8.98 -46.28
C ASN A 420 9.89 -8.99 -46.53
N ARG A 421 9.38 -10.00 -47.24
CA ARG A 421 7.96 -10.12 -47.58
C ARG A 421 7.08 -10.13 -46.33
N GLY A 422 6.03 -9.31 -46.34
CA GLY A 422 5.06 -9.14 -45.25
C GLY A 422 5.54 -8.23 -44.11
N ARG A 423 6.76 -7.68 -44.19
CA ARG A 423 7.39 -6.85 -43.14
C ARG A 423 7.41 -5.38 -43.53
N GLU A 424 7.43 -4.52 -42.52
CA GLU A 424 7.75 -3.11 -42.70
C GLU A 424 9.27 -2.95 -42.88
N VAL A 425 9.65 -2.18 -43.89
CA VAL A 425 11.02 -1.86 -44.24
C VAL A 425 11.18 -0.37 -44.51
N ILE A 426 12.42 0.11 -44.45
CA ILE A 426 12.75 1.51 -44.70
C ILE A 426 13.73 1.59 -45.88
N PHE A 427 13.44 2.50 -46.80
CA PHE A 427 14.31 2.83 -47.91
C PHE A 427 14.83 4.26 -47.75
N ASN A 428 16.13 4.45 -47.92
CA ASN A 428 16.71 5.77 -48.16
C ASN A 428 17.87 5.65 -49.17
N TYR A 429 18.47 6.77 -49.54
CA TYR A 429 19.66 6.80 -50.37
C TYR A 429 20.62 7.88 -49.88
N THR A 430 21.87 7.75 -50.31
CA THR A 430 22.93 8.69 -49.97
C THR A 430 23.61 9.23 -51.21
N LEU A 431 23.97 10.51 -51.19
CA LEU A 431 24.92 11.11 -52.13
C LEU A 431 26.33 11.14 -51.53
N ASN A 432 27.32 10.84 -52.36
CA ASN A 432 28.73 10.94 -52.02
C ASN A 432 29.46 11.77 -53.10
N ARG A 433 30.25 12.78 -52.70
CA ARG A 433 30.98 13.63 -53.67
C ARG A 433 32.23 12.88 -54.13
N THR A 434 32.37 12.66 -55.44
CA THR A 434 33.52 11.92 -55.97
C THR A 434 34.81 12.72 -55.82
N GLY A 435 35.88 12.08 -55.37
CA GLY A 435 37.20 12.71 -55.24
C GLY A 435 37.32 13.72 -54.09
N ALA A 436 36.31 13.82 -53.21
CA ALA A 436 36.34 14.65 -52.02
C ALA A 436 36.02 13.80 -50.78
N SER A 437 36.63 14.12 -49.65
CA SER A 437 36.32 13.49 -48.36
C SER A 437 35.23 14.28 -47.64
N GLU A 438 34.05 14.37 -48.24
CA GLU A 438 32.89 15.05 -47.67
C GLU A 438 31.93 14.09 -46.95
N PRO A 439 31.19 14.55 -45.93
CA PRO A 439 30.09 13.79 -45.36
C PRO A 439 29.06 13.37 -46.41
N LEU A 440 28.54 12.14 -46.28
CA LEU A 440 27.41 11.65 -47.08
C LEU A 440 26.19 12.53 -46.81
N VAL A 441 25.42 12.79 -47.87
CA VAL A 441 24.13 13.45 -47.73
C VAL A 441 23.03 12.39 -47.77
N PHE A 442 22.24 12.31 -46.70
CA PHE A 442 21.16 11.33 -46.57
C PHE A 442 19.81 11.88 -47.07
N SER A 443 19.05 11.04 -47.77
CA SER A 443 17.64 11.28 -48.05
C SER A 443 16.75 11.05 -46.84
N TRP A 444 15.56 11.63 -46.88
CA TRP A 444 14.45 11.18 -46.04
C TRP A 444 14.11 9.71 -46.27
N CYS A 445 13.40 9.14 -45.31
CA CYS A 445 13.07 7.73 -45.25
C CYS A 445 11.69 7.45 -45.86
N ARG A 446 11.63 6.43 -46.73
CA ARG A 446 10.40 5.85 -47.26
C ARG A 446 10.10 4.55 -46.52
N ARG A 447 9.01 4.53 -45.75
CA ARG A 447 8.55 3.32 -45.03
C ARG A 447 7.49 2.60 -45.83
N VAL A 448 7.65 1.30 -46.06
CA VAL A 448 6.73 0.48 -46.87
C VAL A 448 6.61 -0.91 -46.25
N ARG A 449 5.42 -1.51 -46.36
CA ARG A 449 5.22 -2.93 -46.11
C ARG A 449 5.32 -3.71 -47.43
N LEU A 450 6.28 -4.64 -47.51
CA LEU A 450 6.53 -5.46 -48.71
C LEU A 450 5.67 -6.72 -48.78
#